data_AF-A0A0S9KCX4-F1
#
_entry.id   AF-A0A0S9KCX4-F1
#
_cell.length_a   1.000
_cell.length_b   1.000
_cell.length_c   1.000
_cell.angle_alpha   90.00
_cell.angle_beta   90.00
_cell.angle_gamma   90.00
#
_symmetry.space_group_name_H-M   'P 1'
#
loop_
_entity.id
_entity.type
_entity.pdbx_description
1 polymer ?
#
loop_
_entity_poly.entity_id
_entity_poly.type
_entity_poly.pdbx_seq_one_letter_code
_entity_poly.pdbx_strand_id
1 'polypeptide(L)'
;MIRLLHRTRNQRAVVDLASVMVGVIVMAVIATSVGVGLFAVIPWTHSQTAMSQLEAIRAAQRNAFIGNGSYIDKAALLSSGKLSSTVAAAVYVSPDRSCYTAVIKTPTGVAYWIDNTTSAAGAVSGGTSSCTSLTALAATITL
;
A
#
# COMPACT_ATOMS: atom_id res chain seq x y z
N MET A 1 18.68 -21.46 -71.92
CA MET A 1 19.54 -22.07 -70.88
C MET A 1 20.01 -21.01 -69.87
N ILE A 2 19.23 -20.86 -68.80
CA ILE A 2 19.60 -20.62 -67.39
C ILE A 2 21.05 -20.12 -67.12
N ARG A 3 21.32 -18.82 -67.25
CA ARG A 3 22.59 -18.22 -66.78
C ARG A 3 22.47 -16.82 -66.15
N LEU A 4 21.29 -16.46 -65.62
CA LEU A 4 21.05 -15.13 -65.02
C LEU A 4 20.48 -15.15 -63.60
N LEU A 5 20.64 -16.24 -62.84
CA LEU A 5 20.07 -16.38 -61.48
C LEU A 5 21.12 -16.69 -60.39
N HIS A 6 22.34 -16.16 -60.50
CA HIS A 6 23.40 -16.42 -59.49
C HIS A 6 24.16 -15.18 -59.03
N ARG A 7 23.51 -14.00 -58.99
CA ARG A 7 24.15 -12.77 -58.53
C ARG A 7 23.34 -11.97 -57.51
N THR A 8 22.70 -12.66 -56.56
CA THR A 8 22.08 -12.01 -55.38
C THR A 8 22.28 -12.81 -54.09
N ARG A 9 23.26 -13.73 -54.04
CA ARG A 9 23.43 -14.66 -52.91
C ARG A 9 24.53 -14.30 -51.91
N ASN A 10 24.86 -13.01 -51.81
CA ASN A 10 25.73 -12.46 -50.77
C ASN A 10 25.35 -11.00 -50.51
N GLN A 11 24.09 -10.77 -50.12
CA GLN A 11 23.84 -9.62 -49.26
C GLN A 11 24.47 -9.98 -47.91
N ARG A 12 25.77 -9.70 -47.77
CA ARG A 12 26.29 -9.30 -46.48
C ARG A 12 25.47 -8.08 -46.11
N ALA A 13 24.37 -8.30 -45.41
CA ALA A 13 23.71 -7.28 -44.64
C ALA A 13 24.79 -6.85 -43.65
N VAL A 14 25.58 -5.85 -44.03
CA VAL A 14 26.39 -5.07 -43.12
C VAL A 14 25.38 -4.28 -42.32
N VAL A 15 24.70 -5.00 -41.42
CA VAL A 15 24.02 -4.38 -40.30
C VAL A 15 25.14 -3.64 -39.59
N ASP A 16 25.10 -2.32 -39.68
CA ASP A 16 26.12 -1.49 -39.10
C ASP A 16 26.19 -1.82 -37.61
N LEU A 17 27.29 -2.47 -37.22
CA LEU A 17 27.51 -2.94 -35.86
C LEU A 17 27.43 -1.76 -34.88
N ALA A 18 27.80 -0.56 -35.35
CA ALA A 18 27.65 0.68 -34.60
C ALA A 18 26.17 1.01 -34.33
N SER A 19 25.28 0.82 -35.31
CA SER A 19 23.84 1.09 -35.14
C SER A 19 23.18 0.17 -34.11
N VAL A 20 23.58 -1.11 -34.10
CA VAL A 20 23.11 -2.07 -33.09
C VAL A 20 23.62 -1.70 -31.70
N MET A 21 24.90 -1.32 -31.56
CA MET A 21 25.47 -0.92 -30.27
C MET A 21 24.80 0.34 -29.71
N VAL A 22 24.55 1.35 -30.54
CA VAL A 22 23.83 2.56 -30.14
C VAL A 22 22.40 2.23 -29.72
N GLY A 23 21.70 1.36 -30.46
CA GLY A 23 20.37 0.89 -30.11
C GLY A 23 20.30 0.24 -28.72
N VAL A 24 21.28 -0.60 -28.38
CA VAL A 24 21.34 -1.26 -27.06
C VAL A 24 21.64 -0.25 -25.94
N ILE A 25 22.52 0.73 -26.17
CA ILE A 25 22.81 1.78 -25.19
C ILE A 25 21.57 2.62 -24.90
N VAL A 26 20.84 3.03 -25.93
CA VAL A 26 19.59 3.79 -25.76
C VAL A 26 18.56 2.98 -24.99
N MET A 27 18.38 1.70 -25.32
CA MET A 27 17.48 0.82 -24.58
C MET A 27 17.90 0.62 -23.12
N ALA A 28 19.20 0.54 -22.84
CA ALA A 28 19.71 0.44 -21.46
C ALA A 28 19.43 1.71 -20.65
N VAL A 29 19.60 2.90 -21.25
CA VAL A 29 19.29 4.19 -20.60
C VAL A 29 17.79 4.33 -20.33
N ILE A 30 16.95 3.93 -21.29
CA ILE A 30 15.50 3.95 -21.10
C ILE A 30 15.08 2.96 -20.01
N ALA A 31 15.57 1.71 -20.07
CA ALA A 31 15.24 0.69 -19.07
C ALA A 31 15.66 1.09 -17.65
N THR A 32 16.83 1.70 -17.49
CA THR A 32 17.31 2.18 -16.19
C THR A 32 16.48 3.34 -15.65
N SER A 33 16.08 4.30 -16.50
CA SER A 33 15.23 5.43 -16.06
C SER A 33 13.83 4.99 -15.60
N VAL A 34 13.22 4.00 -16.25
CA VAL A 34 11.92 3.46 -15.84
C VAL A 34 12.03 2.64 -14.54
N GLY A 35 13.12 1.91 -14.35
CA GLY A 35 13.33 1.10 -13.14
C GLY A 35 13.36 1.92 -11.85
N VAL A 36 13.98 3.12 -11.87
CA VAL A 36 14.08 3.98 -10.67
C VAL A 36 12.72 4.55 -10.25
N GLY A 37 11.83 4.84 -11.20
CA GLY A 37 10.51 5.43 -10.91
C GLY A 37 9.61 4.51 -10.08
N LEU A 38 9.72 3.19 -10.25
CA LEU A 38 8.86 2.23 -9.56
C LEU A 38 9.12 2.18 -8.04
N PHE A 39 10.36 2.41 -7.61
CA PHE A 39 10.71 2.38 -6.19
C PHE A 39 10.13 3.54 -5.39
N ALA A 40 9.83 4.68 -6.02
CA ALA A 40 9.23 5.82 -5.35
C ALA A 40 7.70 5.69 -5.18
N VAL A 41 7.02 4.99 -6.09
CA VAL A 41 5.55 4.88 -6.06
C VAL A 41 5.06 3.80 -5.09
N ILE A 42 5.81 2.70 -4.93
CA ILE A 42 5.42 1.57 -4.07
C ILE A 42 5.18 1.98 -2.60
N PRO A 43 6.04 2.80 -1.95
CA PRO A 43 5.80 3.21 -0.56
C PRO A 43 4.51 4.03 -0.41
N TRP A 44 4.20 4.89 -1.38
CA TRP A 44 3.02 5.74 -1.33
C TRP A 44 1.71 4.94 -1.42
N THR A 45 1.66 3.92 -2.30
CA THR A 45 0.45 3.08 -2.44
C THR A 45 0.15 2.27 -1.17
N HIS A 46 1.19 1.80 -0.47
CA HIS A 46 1.02 1.12 0.82
C HIS A 46 0.45 2.05 1.90
N SER A 47 0.95 3.29 1.98
CA SER A 47 0.42 4.31 2.90
C SER A 47 -1.04 4.65 2.57
N GLN A 48 -1.37 4.86 1.30
CA GLN A 48 -2.73 5.19 0.89
C GLN A 48 -3.72 4.06 1.18
N THR A 49 -3.30 2.81 0.96
CA THR A 49 -4.11 1.63 1.29
C THR A 49 -4.36 1.53 2.79
N ALA A 50 -3.33 1.75 3.61
CA ALA A 50 -3.45 1.74 5.06
C ALA A 50 -4.43 2.81 5.57
N MET A 51 -4.35 4.04 5.06
CA MET A 51 -5.28 5.11 5.41
C MET A 51 -6.72 4.76 5.02
N SER A 52 -6.94 4.24 3.81
CA SER A 52 -8.27 3.81 3.36
C SER A 52 -8.85 2.69 4.23
N GLN A 53 -8.02 1.73 4.67
CA GLN A 53 -8.46 0.69 5.59
C GLN A 53 -8.84 1.24 6.98
N LEU A 54 -8.11 2.24 7.49
CA LEU A 54 -8.49 2.91 8.74
C LEU A 54 -9.82 3.67 8.61
N GLU A 55 -10.07 4.31 7.47
CA GLU A 55 -11.36 4.95 7.20
C GLU A 55 -12.52 3.95 7.18
N ALA A 56 -12.30 2.76 6.61
CA ALA A 56 -13.28 1.68 6.67
C ALA A 56 -13.56 1.23 8.12
N ILE A 57 -12.54 1.13 8.97
CA ILE A 57 -12.72 0.84 10.40
C ILE A 57 -13.51 1.94 11.08
N ARG A 58 -13.19 3.22 10.82
CA ARG A 58 -13.94 4.36 11.36
C ARG A 58 -15.41 4.30 10.96
N ALA A 59 -15.72 4.03 9.68
CA ALA A 59 -17.08 3.89 9.20
C ALA A 59 -17.82 2.74 9.90
N ALA A 60 -17.15 1.58 10.04
CA ALA A 60 -17.70 0.42 10.72
C ALA A 60 -17.97 0.69 12.20
N GLN A 61 -17.05 1.37 12.89
CA GLN A 61 -17.20 1.80 14.29
C GLN A 61 -18.32 2.82 14.47
N ARG A 62 -18.43 3.80 13.58
CA ARG A 62 -19.54 4.78 13.60
C ARG A 62 -20.88 4.09 13.42
N ASN A 63 -20.98 3.13 12.50
CA ASN A 63 -22.19 2.34 12.30
C ASN A 63 -22.49 1.42 13.49
N ALA A 64 -21.49 0.93 14.19
CA ALA A 64 -21.69 0.19 15.44
C ALA A 64 -22.18 1.10 16.56
N PHE A 65 -21.60 2.30 16.71
CA PHE A 65 -22.00 3.28 17.70
C PHE A 65 -23.44 3.75 17.50
N ILE A 66 -23.86 4.00 16.26
CA ILE A 66 -25.25 4.38 15.95
C ILE A 66 -26.23 3.25 16.31
N GLY A 67 -25.87 1.99 16.05
CA GLY A 67 -26.76 0.86 16.33
C GLY A 67 -26.82 0.45 17.82
N ASN A 68 -25.67 0.47 18.50
CA ASN A 68 -25.50 -0.10 19.84
C ASN A 68 -25.22 0.94 20.93
N GLY A 69 -25.11 2.22 20.58
CA GLY A 69 -24.73 3.31 21.49
C GLY A 69 -23.29 3.22 22.03
N SER A 70 -22.47 2.31 21.51
CA SER A 70 -21.13 2.02 22.02
C SER A 70 -20.20 1.51 20.91
N TYR A 71 -18.90 1.74 21.07
CA TYR A 71 -17.88 1.15 20.21
C TYR A 71 -17.70 -0.34 20.53
N ILE A 72 -17.30 -1.13 19.53
CA ILE A 72 -17.18 -2.59 19.65
C ILE A 72 -15.82 -3.08 19.18
N ASP A 73 -15.39 -4.22 19.73
CA ASP A 73 -14.09 -4.79 19.40
C ASP A 73 -14.01 -5.28 17.95
N LYS A 74 -12.78 -5.43 17.45
CA LYS A 74 -12.53 -5.94 16.09
C LYS A 74 -13.25 -7.27 15.83
N ALA A 75 -13.24 -8.19 16.79
CA ALA A 75 -13.91 -9.48 16.66
C ALA A 75 -15.42 -9.33 16.41
N ALA A 76 -16.06 -8.36 17.06
CA ALA A 76 -17.48 -8.06 16.88
C ALA A 76 -17.76 -7.33 15.54
N LEU A 77 -16.82 -6.50 15.07
CA LEU A 77 -16.91 -5.91 13.72
C LEU A 77 -16.82 -6.96 12.61
N LEU A 78 -15.97 -7.97 12.80
CA LEU A 78 -15.83 -9.09 11.87
C LEU A 78 -17.06 -9.99 11.88
N SER A 79 -17.57 -10.36 13.05
CA SER A 79 -18.75 -11.23 13.16
C SER A 79 -20.03 -10.57 12.65
N SER A 80 -20.12 -9.24 12.73
CA SER A 80 -21.25 -8.48 12.16
C SER A 80 -21.13 -8.21 10.66
N GLY A 81 -20.05 -8.66 10.00
CA GLY A 81 -19.82 -8.42 8.58
C GLY A 81 -19.58 -6.94 8.22
N LYS A 82 -19.32 -6.09 9.22
CA LYS A 82 -19.08 -4.64 9.02
C LYS A 82 -17.64 -4.34 8.63
N LEU A 83 -16.72 -5.28 8.85
CA LEU A 83 -15.32 -5.16 8.48
C LEU A 83 -14.84 -6.44 7.78
N SER A 84 -14.01 -6.28 6.75
CA SER A 84 -13.39 -7.42 6.06
C SER A 84 -12.30 -8.06 6.93
N SER A 85 -12.22 -9.40 6.92
CA SER A 85 -11.20 -10.17 7.65
C SER A 85 -9.78 -9.90 7.15
N THR A 86 -9.63 -9.36 5.95
CA THR A 86 -8.32 -9.04 5.34
C THR A 86 -7.66 -7.80 5.97
N VAL A 87 -8.38 -7.03 6.79
CA VAL A 87 -7.82 -5.80 7.38
C VAL A 87 -6.89 -6.13 8.54
N ALA A 88 -5.60 -6.02 8.31
CA ALA A 88 -4.51 -6.22 9.28
C ALA A 88 -4.31 -5.00 10.19
N ALA A 89 -5.37 -4.58 10.89
CA ALA A 89 -5.31 -3.50 11.88
C ALA A 89 -5.52 -4.03 13.31
N ALA A 90 -4.86 -3.42 14.29
CA ALA A 90 -5.21 -3.58 15.70
C ALA A 90 -6.25 -2.52 16.08
N VAL A 91 -7.29 -2.92 16.79
CA VAL A 91 -8.32 -2.02 17.29
C VAL A 91 -8.39 -2.21 18.79
N TYR A 92 -8.22 -1.13 19.52
CA TYR A 92 -8.44 -1.06 20.95
C TYR A 92 -9.74 -0.29 21.20
N VAL A 93 -10.54 -0.79 22.13
CA VAL A 93 -11.74 -0.11 22.62
C VAL A 93 -11.57 0.08 24.12
N SER A 94 -11.86 1.27 24.62
CA SER A 94 -11.83 1.54 26.06
C SER A 94 -12.78 0.59 26.80
N PRO A 95 -12.50 0.18 28.05
CA PRO A 95 -13.42 -0.64 28.85
C PRO A 95 -14.83 -0.05 28.95
N ASP A 96 -14.93 1.28 29.03
CA ASP A 96 -16.21 2.02 29.07
C ASP A 96 -16.92 2.12 27.71
N ARG A 97 -16.30 1.59 26.65
CA ARG A 97 -16.75 1.64 25.24
C ARG A 97 -17.08 3.03 24.70
N SER A 98 -16.55 4.07 25.34
CA SER A 98 -16.72 5.49 24.99
C SER A 98 -15.69 5.96 23.96
N CYS A 99 -14.60 5.22 23.77
CA CYS A 99 -13.60 5.51 22.76
C CYS A 99 -13.05 4.24 22.09
N TYR A 100 -12.57 4.40 20.86
CA TYR A 100 -11.76 3.42 20.17
C TYR A 100 -10.52 4.08 19.56
N THR A 101 -9.47 3.29 19.41
CA THR A 101 -8.26 3.64 18.66
C THR A 101 -7.92 2.47 17.76
N ALA A 102 -7.73 2.72 16.47
CA ALA A 102 -7.25 1.71 15.54
C ALA A 102 -5.89 2.12 14.98
N VAL A 103 -5.01 1.13 14.85
CA VAL A 103 -3.67 1.29 14.30
C VAL A 103 -3.48 0.25 13.21
N ILE A 104 -2.84 0.65 12.13
CA ILE A 104 -2.40 -0.23 11.04
C ILE A 104 -0.93 0.01 10.77
N LYS A 105 -0.19 -1.05 10.48
CA LYS A 105 1.22 -0.98 10.12
C LYS A 105 1.37 -1.33 8.64
N THR A 106 2.06 -0.47 7.89
CA THR A 106 2.41 -0.77 6.50
C THR A 106 3.57 -1.77 6.45
N PRO A 107 3.76 -2.50 5.32
CA PRO A 107 4.94 -3.33 5.13
C PRO A 107 6.27 -2.57 5.23
N THR A 108 6.24 -1.26 4.98
CA THR A 108 7.39 -0.36 5.13
C THR A 108 7.71 -0.01 6.59
N GLY A 109 6.93 -0.50 7.55
CA GLY A 109 7.13 -0.29 8.98
C GLY A 109 6.51 0.99 9.54
N VAL A 110 5.89 1.81 8.69
CA VAL A 110 5.18 3.03 9.12
C VAL A 110 3.83 2.65 9.71
N ALA A 111 3.54 3.13 10.91
CA ALA A 111 2.25 2.94 11.54
C ALA A 111 1.36 4.18 11.37
N TYR A 112 0.11 3.94 10.97
CA TYR A 112 -0.94 4.95 10.90
C TYR A 112 -2.00 4.63 11.93
N TRP A 113 -2.64 5.66 12.47
CA TRP A 113 -3.66 5.52 13.50
C TRP A 113 -4.84 6.44 13.27
N ILE A 114 -5.95 6.09 13.92
CA ILE A 114 -7.20 6.80 13.91
C ILE A 114 -7.91 6.57 15.24
N ASP A 115 -8.68 7.54 15.71
CA ASP A 115 -9.53 7.41 16.88
C ASP A 115 -10.92 8.00 16.63
N ASN A 116 -11.71 8.14 17.70
CA ASN A 116 -13.05 8.71 17.63
C ASN A 116 -13.08 10.24 17.41
N THR A 117 -12.00 10.97 17.73
CA THR A 117 -11.96 12.44 17.69
C THR A 117 -11.20 13.00 16.48
N THR A 118 -10.25 12.24 15.96
CA THR A 118 -9.43 12.60 14.81
C THR A 118 -10.28 12.63 13.54
N SER A 119 -10.10 13.68 12.73
CA SER A 119 -10.79 13.85 11.45
C SER A 119 -10.17 13.01 10.32
N ALA A 120 -8.87 12.72 10.39
CA ALA A 120 -8.12 11.97 9.38
C ALA A 120 -7.13 10.99 10.01
N ALA A 121 -6.72 9.96 9.26
CA ALA A 121 -5.68 9.05 9.69
C ALA A 121 -4.32 9.78 9.76
N GLY A 122 -3.63 9.65 10.89
CA GLY A 122 -2.32 10.28 11.15
C GLY A 122 -1.21 9.25 11.29
N ALA A 123 0.04 9.67 11.11
CA ALA A 123 1.19 8.83 11.44
C ALA A 123 1.35 8.73 12.98
N VAL A 124 1.75 7.55 13.48
CA VAL A 124 1.93 7.31 14.93
C VAL A 124 3.05 8.15 15.53
N SER A 125 4.08 8.48 14.75
CA SER A 125 5.28 9.20 15.22
C SER A 125 5.03 10.64 15.72
N GLY A 126 3.86 11.23 15.46
CA GLY A 126 3.48 12.56 15.93
C GLY A 126 2.11 12.64 16.58
N GLY A 127 1.48 11.48 16.84
CA GLY A 127 0.13 11.41 17.36
C GLY A 127 0.06 11.13 18.85
N THR A 128 -1.00 11.61 19.49
CA THR A 128 -1.43 11.18 20.81
C THR A 128 -2.91 10.84 20.75
N SER A 129 -3.31 9.67 21.25
CA SER A 129 -4.71 9.36 21.48
C SER A 129 -5.00 9.46 22.97
N SER A 130 -6.17 10.01 23.32
CA SER A 130 -6.64 10.07 24.71
C SER A 130 -7.05 8.71 25.26
N CYS A 131 -7.18 7.70 24.40
CA CYS A 131 -7.85 6.45 24.74
C CYS A 131 -6.88 5.31 25.06
N THR A 132 -5.68 5.33 24.47
CA THR A 132 -4.61 4.38 24.78
C THR A 132 -3.26 4.87 24.26
N SER A 133 -2.17 4.31 24.77
CA SER A 133 -0.84 4.56 24.24
C SER A 133 -0.68 3.94 22.85
N LEU A 134 -0.55 4.79 21.83
CA LEU A 134 -0.39 4.36 20.43
C LEU A 134 0.80 3.43 20.23
N THR A 135 1.89 3.64 20.96
CA THR A 135 3.12 2.85 20.87
C THR A 135 2.91 1.40 21.33
N ALA A 136 2.18 1.19 22.42
CA ALA A 136 1.86 -0.16 22.89
C ALA A 136 0.93 -0.87 21.92
N LEU A 137 -0.06 -0.16 21.39
CA LEU A 137 -0.99 -0.75 20.42
C LEU A 137 -0.29 -1.10 19.11
N ALA A 138 0.60 -0.23 18.60
CA ALA A 138 1.40 -0.50 17.41
C ALA A 138 2.34 -1.70 17.58
N ALA A 139 2.85 -1.93 18.79
CA ALA A 139 3.71 -3.08 19.10
C ALA A 139 2.97 -4.43 19.04
N THR A 140 1.64 -4.44 19.17
CA THR A 140 0.84 -5.68 19.04
C THR A 140 0.66 -6.13 17.60
N ILE A 141 0.97 -5.28 16.62
CA ILE A 141 0.88 -5.61 15.19
C ILE A 141 2.22 -6.21 14.74
N THR A 142 2.26 -7.54 14.66
CA THR A 142 3.33 -8.27 13.96
C THR A 142 3.00 -8.33 12.47
N LEU A 143 3.88 -7.79 11.62
CA LEU A 143 3.82 -7.93 10.17
C LEU A 143 4.25 -9.34 9.75
#